data_AF-A0A183PDV5-F1
#
_entry.id   AF-A0A183PDV5-F1
#
_cell.length_a   1.000
_cell.length_b   1.000
_cell.length_c   1.000
_cell.angle_alpha   90.00
_cell.angle_beta   90.00
_cell.angle_gamma   90.00
#
_symmetry.space_group_name_H-M   'P 1'
#
loop_
_entity.id
_entity.type
_entity.pdbx_description
1 polymer ?
#
loop_
_entity_poly.entity_id
_entity_poly.type
_entity_poly.pdbx_seq_one_letter_code
_entity_poly.pdbx_strand_id
1 'polypeptide(L)'
;MNKSIWLTLFGENNPLPRCVSDNYVYPYDTNISEYLLDLWANFVKYGNPTPQNVKNIKWPNFKQPEEAYLHIELNSSIKYHYRSSDMAFWQYRFEELAEPVPGNL
;
A
#
# COMPACT_ATOMS: atom_id res chain seq x y z
N MET A 1 -1.58 20.48 -3.02
CA MET A 1 -0.33 20.86 -2.31
C MET A 1 0.09 22.25 -2.78
N ASN A 2 0.62 23.12 -1.92
CA ASN A 2 0.97 24.49 -2.31
C ASN A 2 2.20 24.50 -3.23
N LYS A 3 2.08 25.11 -4.42
CA LYS A 3 3.15 25.19 -5.43
C LYS A 3 4.40 25.92 -4.92
N SER A 4 4.25 26.82 -3.93
CA SER A 4 5.36 27.58 -3.35
C SER A 4 6.43 26.71 -2.69
N ILE A 5 6.02 25.65 -1.96
CA ILE A 5 6.94 24.74 -1.25
C ILE A 5 7.89 24.05 -2.24
N TRP A 6 7.37 23.62 -3.37
CA TRP A 6 8.14 22.92 -4.39
C TRP A 6 9.06 23.84 -5.19
N LEU A 7 8.64 25.07 -5.44
CA LEU A 7 9.49 26.10 -6.07
C LEU A 7 10.69 26.46 -5.19
N THR A 8 10.51 26.49 -3.85
CA THR A 8 11.63 26.72 -2.92
C THR A 8 12.64 25.57 -2.92
N LEU A 9 12.18 24.32 -3.00
CA LEU A 9 13.06 23.15 -2.91
C LEU A 9 13.84 22.87 -4.20
N PHE A 10 13.23 23.10 -5.36
CA PHE A 10 13.83 22.76 -6.65
C PHE A 10 14.30 23.99 -7.43
N GLY A 11 13.96 25.21 -7.02
CA GLY A 11 14.29 26.44 -7.74
C GLY A 11 13.34 26.69 -8.92
N GLU A 12 13.11 27.97 -9.23
CA GLU A 12 12.08 28.41 -10.18
C GLU A 12 12.28 27.91 -11.62
N ASN A 13 13.52 27.54 -11.97
CA ASN A 13 13.92 27.16 -13.33
C ASN A 13 13.98 25.65 -13.57
N ASN A 14 13.76 24.82 -12.54
CA ASN A 14 13.81 23.37 -12.68
C ASN A 14 12.41 22.79 -12.92
N PRO A 15 12.28 21.74 -13.75
CA PRO A 15 10.99 21.11 -13.99
C PRO A 15 10.46 20.54 -12.67
N LEU A 16 9.26 21.00 -12.27
CA LEU A 16 8.60 20.49 -11.09
C LEU A 16 8.25 19.01 -11.29
N PRO A 17 8.26 18.19 -10.22
CA PRO A 17 7.73 16.83 -10.28
C PRO A 17 6.33 16.84 -10.89
N ARG A 18 6.01 15.81 -11.69
CA ARG A 18 4.75 15.71 -12.44
C ARG A 18 3.50 15.87 -11.55
N CYS A 19 3.58 15.37 -10.32
CA CYS A 19 2.53 15.51 -9.30
C CYS A 19 2.28 16.93 -8.79
N VAL A 20 3.16 17.89 -9.12
CA VAL A 20 3.06 19.32 -8.77
C VAL A 20 2.66 20.16 -9.98
N SER A 21 3.08 19.74 -11.19
CA SER A 21 2.71 20.42 -12.45
C SER A 21 1.28 20.12 -12.87
N ASP A 22 0.80 18.91 -12.60
CA ASP A 22 -0.52 18.47 -13.02
C ASP A 22 -1.58 18.98 -12.04
N ASN A 23 -2.47 19.85 -12.50
CA ASN A 23 -3.70 20.22 -11.78
C ASN A 23 -4.73 19.07 -11.75
N TYR A 24 -4.34 17.87 -12.18
CA TYR A 24 -5.18 16.68 -12.23
C TYR A 24 -5.30 16.07 -10.82
N VAL A 25 -6.05 16.75 -9.97
CA VAL A 25 -6.54 16.16 -8.72
C VAL A 25 -7.68 15.23 -9.10
N TYR A 26 -7.37 13.95 -9.31
CA TYR A 26 -8.42 12.96 -9.47
C TYR A 26 -9.10 12.80 -8.09
N PRO A 27 -10.39 13.15 -7.93
CA PRO A 27 -11.04 13.17 -6.61
C PRO A 27 -10.94 11.84 -5.85
N TYR A 28 -10.78 10.75 -6.60
CA TYR A 28 -10.62 9.42 -6.07
C TYR A 28 -9.27 9.19 -5.38
N ASP A 29 -8.20 9.88 -5.78
CA ASP A 29 -6.90 9.79 -5.12
C ASP A 29 -6.97 10.39 -3.71
N THR A 30 -7.67 11.53 -3.58
CA THR A 30 -7.97 12.12 -2.27
C THR A 30 -8.80 11.17 -1.42
N ASN A 31 -9.85 10.57 -1.99
CA ASN A 31 -10.68 9.59 -1.27
C ASN A 31 -9.88 8.37 -0.79
N ILE A 32 -8.92 7.88 -1.58
CA ILE A 32 -8.05 6.77 -1.18
C ILE A 32 -7.03 7.21 -0.12
N SER A 33 -6.45 8.39 -0.26
CA SER A 33 -5.52 8.94 0.72
C SER A 33 -6.19 9.09 2.09
N GLU A 34 -7.36 9.70 2.15
CA GLU A 34 -8.14 9.84 3.38
C GLU A 34 -8.50 8.47 3.99
N TYR A 35 -8.91 7.51 3.14
CA TYR A 35 -9.22 6.16 3.59
C TYR A 35 -8.01 5.47 4.25
N LEU A 36 -6.83 5.55 3.63
CA LEU A 36 -5.61 4.97 4.17
C LEU A 36 -5.18 5.65 5.47
N LEU A 37 -5.27 6.97 5.53
CA LEU A 37 -4.95 7.73 6.74
C LEU A 37 -5.87 7.34 7.90
N ASP A 38 -7.18 7.17 7.66
CA ASP A 38 -8.13 6.72 8.69
C ASP A 38 -7.77 5.33 9.23
N LEU A 39 -7.49 4.37 8.33
CA LEU A 39 -7.09 3.02 8.71
C LEU A 39 -5.80 3.03 9.55
N TRP A 40 -4.80 3.83 9.16
CA TRP A 40 -3.50 3.88 9.83
C TRP A 40 -3.60 4.61 11.17
N ALA A 41 -4.32 5.73 11.24
CA ALA A 41 -4.54 6.47 12.46
C ALA A 41 -5.31 5.62 13.50
N ASN A 42 -6.33 4.89 13.06
CA ASN A 42 -7.05 3.95 13.91
C ASN A 42 -6.14 2.82 14.42
N PHE A 43 -5.31 2.25 13.56
CA PHE A 43 -4.36 1.22 13.99
C PHE A 43 -3.39 1.73 15.04
N VAL A 44 -2.79 2.92 14.83
CA VAL A 44 -1.88 3.54 15.81
C VAL A 44 -2.59 3.82 17.14
N LYS A 45 -3.84 4.30 17.10
CA LYS A 45 -4.58 4.69 18.31
C LYS A 45 -5.16 3.50 19.09
N TYR A 46 -5.62 2.46 18.38
CA TYR A 46 -6.43 1.38 18.97
C TYR A 46 -5.84 -0.02 18.79
N GLY A 47 -4.76 -0.18 18.01
CA GLY A 47 -4.23 -1.48 17.59
C GLY A 47 -5.11 -2.22 16.58
N ASN A 48 -6.17 -1.57 16.05
CA ASN A 48 -7.09 -2.13 15.07
C ASN A 48 -7.38 -1.05 14.01
N PRO A 49 -7.17 -1.32 12.71
CA PRO A 49 -7.42 -0.33 11.65
C PRO A 49 -8.91 -0.04 11.42
N THR A 50 -9.79 -0.96 11.82
CA THR A 50 -11.26 -0.83 11.71
C THR A 50 -11.92 -1.14 13.04
N PRO A 51 -11.68 -0.35 14.11
CA PRO A 51 -12.32 -0.57 15.42
C PRO A 51 -13.85 -0.47 15.26
N GLN A 52 -14.29 0.49 14.44
CA GLN A 52 -15.60 0.55 13.79
C GLN A 52 -15.43 0.35 12.28
N ASN A 53 -16.54 0.15 11.55
CA ASN A 53 -16.48 0.03 10.09
C ASN A 53 -15.94 1.32 9.47
N VAL A 54 -14.91 1.21 8.63
CA VAL A 54 -14.34 2.34 7.88
C VAL A 54 -14.74 2.16 6.43
N LYS A 55 -15.48 3.12 5.85
CA LYS A 55 -16.07 3.02 4.50
C LYS A 55 -16.80 1.70 4.26
N ASN A 56 -17.62 1.29 5.24
CA ASN A 56 -18.39 0.03 5.24
C ASN A 56 -17.55 -1.26 5.25
N ILE A 57 -16.24 -1.17 5.49
CA ILE A 57 -15.36 -2.34 5.61
C ILE A 57 -15.00 -2.59 7.07
N LYS A 58 -15.08 -3.86 7.45
CA LYS A 58 -14.43 -4.41 8.63
C LYS A 58 -13.23 -5.23 8.15
N TRP A 59 -12.02 -4.82 8.52
CA TRP A 59 -10.80 -5.53 8.19
C TRP A 59 -10.52 -6.57 9.30
N PRO A 60 -10.70 -7.88 9.04
CA PRO A 60 -10.42 -8.92 10.02
C PRO A 60 -8.91 -9.05 10.25
N ASN A 61 -8.55 -9.52 11.45
CA ASN A 61 -7.17 -9.91 11.73
C ASN A 61 -6.77 -11.10 10.85
N PHE A 62 -5.53 -11.06 10.35
CA PHE A 62 -4.95 -12.19 9.64
C PHE A 62 -4.89 -13.41 10.56
N LYS A 63 -5.47 -14.53 10.10
CA LYS A 63 -5.47 -15.82 10.80
C LYS A 63 -5.44 -16.93 9.75
N GLN A 64 -4.77 -18.03 10.07
CA GLN A 64 -4.91 -19.27 9.31
C GLN A 64 -6.16 -20.03 9.79
N PRO A 65 -6.89 -20.71 8.90
CA PRO A 65 -6.56 -20.92 7.49
C PRO A 65 -7.01 -19.80 6.54
N GLU A 66 -7.85 -18.85 6.95
CA GLU A 66 -8.52 -17.94 6.01
C GLU A 66 -7.58 -16.94 5.33
N GLU A 67 -6.51 -16.52 6.02
CA GLU A 67 -5.47 -15.61 5.49
C GLU A 67 -6.05 -14.33 4.87
N ALA A 68 -7.06 -13.79 5.54
CA ALA A 68 -7.78 -12.61 5.08
C ALA A 68 -6.87 -11.37 5.01
N TYR A 69 -7.01 -10.60 3.94
CA TYR A 69 -6.31 -9.33 3.74
C TYR A 69 -7.23 -8.30 3.10
N LEU A 70 -6.94 -7.02 3.32
CA LEU A 70 -7.63 -5.92 2.67
C LEU A 70 -7.01 -5.64 1.30
N HIS A 71 -7.80 -5.81 0.24
CA HIS A 71 -7.45 -5.41 -1.12
C HIS A 71 -7.81 -3.95 -1.33
N ILE A 72 -6.80 -3.08 -1.31
CA ILE A 72 -6.97 -1.62 -1.38
C ILE A 72 -7.10 -1.19 -2.84
N GLU A 73 -8.31 -0.76 -3.19
CA GLU A 73 -8.68 -0.15 -4.48
C GLU A 73 -9.77 0.90 -4.24
N LEU A 74 -10.21 1.59 -5.31
CA LEU A 74 -11.35 2.52 -5.26
C LEU A 74 -12.56 1.95 -4.52
N ASN A 75 -12.86 0.68 -4.80
CA ASN A 75 -13.83 -0.12 -4.07
C ASN A 75 -13.09 -1.26 -3.36
N SER A 76 -12.53 -0.95 -2.20
CA SER A 76 -11.75 -1.91 -1.42
C SER A 76 -12.61 -3.11 -0.98
N SER A 77 -11.99 -4.27 -0.80
CA SER A 77 -12.70 -5.50 -0.41
C SER A 77 -11.79 -6.44 0.39
N ILE A 78 -12.39 -7.34 1.17
CA ILE A 78 -11.62 -8.41 1.84
C ILE A 78 -11.42 -9.56 0.86
N LYS A 79 -10.17 -9.96 0.71
CA LYS A 79 -9.74 -11.12 -0.07
C LYS A 79 -8.96 -12.08 0.84
N TYR A 80 -8.60 -13.24 0.31
CA TYR A 80 -8.02 -14.35 1.06
C TYR A 80 -6.83 -14.93 0.29
N HIS A 81 -5.90 -15.56 1.00
CA HIS A 81 -4.78 -16.31 0.41
C HIS A 81 -3.94 -15.49 -0.59
N TYR A 82 -3.40 -14.35 -0.13
CA TYR A 82 -2.62 -13.45 -0.98
C TYR A 82 -1.44 -14.19 -1.63
N ARG A 83 -1.56 -14.45 -2.94
CA ARG A 83 -0.54 -15.10 -3.78
C ARG A 83 0.02 -16.39 -3.16
N SER A 84 -0.83 -17.18 -2.49
CA SER A 84 -0.39 -18.35 -1.73
C SER A 84 0.45 -19.33 -2.55
N SER A 85 0.10 -19.60 -3.81
CA SER A 85 0.88 -20.46 -4.71
C SER A 85 2.27 -19.90 -5.03
N ASP A 86 2.37 -18.59 -5.29
CA ASP A 86 3.66 -17.95 -5.55
C ASP A 86 4.53 -17.98 -4.29
N MET A 87 3.93 -17.66 -3.13
CA MET A 87 4.64 -17.69 -1.85
C MET A 87 5.09 -19.10 -1.51
N ALA A 88 4.28 -20.13 -1.79
CA ALA A 88 4.68 -21.53 -1.62
C ALA A 88 5.85 -21.91 -2.54
N PHE A 89 5.87 -21.42 -3.79
CA PHE A 89 7.03 -21.60 -4.66
C PHE A 89 8.29 -20.97 -4.07
N TRP A 90 8.23 -19.69 -3.68
CA TRP A 90 9.39 -18.99 -3.12
C TRP A 90 9.86 -19.56 -1.79
N GLN A 91 8.94 -20.02 -0.95
CA GLN A 91 9.26 -20.57 0.37
C GLN A 91 9.79 -22.01 0.32
N TYR A 92 9.26 -22.85 -0.57
CA TYR A 92 9.55 -24.30 -0.53
C TYR A 92 10.32 -24.82 -1.74
N ARG A 93 10.27 -24.14 -2.89
CA ARG A 93 10.85 -24.65 -4.15
C ARG A 93 12.04 -23.85 -4.66
N PHE A 94 12.12 -22.55 -4.34
CA PHE A 94 13.17 -21.70 -4.90
C PHE A 94 14.58 -22.16 -4.52
N GLU A 95 14.83 -22.48 -3.24
CA GLU A 95 16.16 -22.91 -2.78
C GLU A 95 16.66 -24.20 -3.45
N GLU A 96 15.75 -25.14 -3.77
CA GLU A 96 16.09 -26.38 -4.47
C GLU A 96 16.53 -26.14 -5.93
N LEU A 97 15.99 -25.08 -6.55
CA LEU A 97 16.17 -24.77 -7.96
C LEU A 97 17.24 -23.71 -8.21
N ALA A 98 17.57 -22.91 -7.19
CA ALA A 98 18.54 -21.84 -7.32
C ALA A 98 19.95 -22.40 -7.52
N GLU A 99 20.59 -22.03 -8.64
CA GLU A 99 22.02 -22.31 -8.80
C GLU A 99 22.81 -21.46 -7.78
N PRO A 100 23.72 -22.06 -6.99
CA PRO A 100 24.55 -21.29 -6.08
C PRO A 100 25.46 -20.36 -6.87
N VAL A 101 25.38 -19.05 -6.59
CA VAL A 101 26.26 -18.07 -7.21
C VAL A 101 27.68 -18.30 -6.67
N PRO A 102 28.69 -18.55 -7.53
CA PRO A 102 30.07 -18.74 -7.09
C PRO A 102 30.56 -17.48 -6.37
N GLY A 103 31.00 -17.64 -5.12
CA GLY A 103 31.52 -16.54 -4.31
C GLY A 103 32.89 -16.10 -4.78
N ASN A 104 32.96 -15.20 -5.77
CA ASN A 104 34.19 -14.51 -6.15
C ASN A 104 33.94 -12.99 -6.10
N LEU A 105 34.26 -12.39 -4.95
CA LEU A 105 34.67 -10.99 -4.78
C LEU A 105 36.06 -10.98 -4.14
#